data_AF-A0A1J3J1X8-F1
#
_entry.id   AF-A0A1J3J1X8-F1
#
_cell.length_a   1.000
_cell.length_b   1.000
_cell.length_c   1.000
_cell.angle_alpha   90.00
_cell.angle_beta   90.00
_cell.angle_gamma   90.00
#
_symmetry.space_group_name_H-M   'P 1'
#
loop_
_entity.id
_entity.type
_entity.pdbx_description
1 polymer ?
#
loop_
_entity_poly.entity_id
_entity_poly.type
_entity_poly.pdbx_seq_one_letter_code
_entity_poly.pdbx_strand_id
1 'polypeptide(L)'
;GADAIVFSRSTRAGKSTQSVGLLSYTFLRKTGQDDVIVPMIDLDISKGRPQPIIYGSSEDWSTNLNILLKWSPFSTEDELLQQFNDIGAHGTKVIIYNL
;
A
#
# COMPACT_ATOMS: atom_id res chain seq x y z
N GLY A 1 5.87 16.07 6.76
CA GLY A 1 5.02 15.13 7.50
C GLY A 1 5.89 14.02 8.02
N ALA A 2 5.58 13.50 9.19
CA ALA A 2 6.27 12.36 9.78
C ALA A 2 6.00 11.05 9.01
N ASP A 3 4.92 11.01 8.24
CA ASP A 3 4.43 9.79 7.61
C ASP A 3 4.01 10.03 6.15
N ALA A 4 4.27 9.04 5.29
CA ALA A 4 3.90 9.05 3.89
C ALA A 4 3.41 7.68 3.42
N ILE A 5 2.34 7.67 2.61
CA ILE A 5 1.82 6.49 1.93
C ILE A 5 1.88 6.71 0.41
N VAL A 6 2.30 5.67 -0.31
CA VAL A 6 2.51 5.69 -1.75
C VAL A 6 1.58 4.67 -2.40
N PHE A 7 0.85 5.13 -3.42
CA PHE A 7 0.02 4.33 -4.29
C PHE A 7 0.64 4.34 -5.68
N SER A 8 0.84 3.18 -6.28
CA SER A 8 1.41 3.06 -7.63
C SER A 8 0.60 2.11 -8.47
N ARG A 9 0.24 2.50 -9.70
CA ARG A 9 -0.41 1.63 -10.69
C ARG A 9 0.51 1.51 -11.90
N SER A 10 0.67 0.30 -12.40
CA SER A 10 1.49 0.00 -13.56
C SER A 10 0.81 -1.00 -14.49
N THR A 11 0.73 -0.70 -15.79
CA THR A 11 0.09 -1.56 -16.80
C THR A 11 1.02 -1.88 -17.97
N ARG A 12 1.84 -2.94 -17.86
CA ARG A 12 2.83 -3.29 -18.88
C ARG A 12 2.48 -4.60 -19.57
N ALA A 13 2.47 -4.60 -20.91
CA ALA A 13 2.26 -5.78 -21.75
C ALA A 13 1.03 -6.63 -21.34
N GLY A 14 -0.09 -5.96 -21.05
CA GLY A 14 -1.33 -6.63 -20.63
C GLY A 14 -1.40 -7.05 -19.16
N LYS A 15 -0.33 -6.84 -18.38
CA LYS A 15 -0.32 -7.03 -16.93
C LYS A 15 -0.51 -5.69 -16.23
N SER A 16 -1.54 -5.59 -15.40
CA SER A 16 -1.84 -4.38 -14.63
C SER A 16 -1.75 -4.69 -13.13
N THR A 17 -0.96 -3.90 -12.41
CA THR A 17 -0.71 -4.05 -10.98
C THR A 17 -0.96 -2.76 -10.22
N GLN A 18 -1.32 -2.90 -8.96
CA GLN A 18 -1.44 -1.83 -7.99
C GLN A 18 -0.60 -2.16 -6.77
N SER A 19 0.14 -1.19 -6.28
CA SER A 19 1.05 -1.33 -5.15
C SER A 19 0.78 -0.24 -4.14
N VAL A 20 0.77 -0.59 -2.86
CA VAL A 20 0.66 0.37 -1.75
C VAL A 20 1.80 0.14 -0.79
N GLY A 21 2.55 1.19 -0.48
CA GLY A 21 3.65 1.16 0.48
C GLY A 21 3.55 2.30 1.48
N LEU A 22 3.91 2.04 2.73
CA LEU A 22 3.87 3.03 3.81
C LEU A 22 5.25 3.22 4.43
N LEU A 23 5.69 4.48 4.46
CA LEU A 23 6.85 4.93 5.21
C LEU A 23 6.36 5.80 6.35
N SER A 24 6.32 5.26 7.57
CA SER A 24 5.74 5.93 8.73
C SER A 24 6.69 5.97 9.91
N TYR A 25 7.19 7.17 10.24
CA TYR A 25 7.94 7.40 11.48
C TYR A 25 7.09 7.05 12.71
N THR A 26 5.79 7.37 12.68
CA THR A 26 4.86 7.08 13.78
C THR A 26 4.76 5.58 14.05
N PHE A 27 4.61 4.75 13.02
CA PHE A 27 4.60 3.29 13.12
C PHE A 27 5.91 2.76 13.70
N LEU A 28 7.04 3.17 13.12
CA LEU A 28 8.37 2.69 13.53
C LEU A 28 8.65 3.02 15.00
N ARG A 29 8.36 4.25 15.43
CA ARG A 29 8.58 4.69 16.82
C ARG A 29 7.63 4.04 17.81
N LYS A 30 6.34 3.92 17.48
CA LYS A 30 5.35 3.36 18.42
C LYS A 30 5.48 1.83 18.58
N THR A 31 6.06 1.15 17.60
CA THR A 31 6.30 -0.31 17.69
C THR A 31 7.74 -0.65 18.07
N GLY A 32 8.61 0.35 18.24
CA GLY A 32 10.00 0.14 18.67
C GLY A 32 10.85 -0.61 17.64
N GLN A 33 10.63 -0.36 16.34
CA GLN A 33 11.47 -0.97 15.31
C GLN A 33 12.88 -0.40 15.35
N ASP A 34 13.88 -1.29 15.33
CA ASP A 34 15.29 -0.93 15.24
C ASP A 34 15.72 -0.61 13.80
N ASP A 35 15.04 -1.21 12.82
CA ASP A 35 15.26 -1.02 11.38
C ASP A 35 14.09 -0.30 10.70
N VAL A 36 14.34 0.27 9.51
CA VAL A 36 13.28 0.87 8.68
C VAL A 36 12.51 -0.24 7.97
N ILE A 37 11.37 -0.61 8.53
CA ILE A 37 10.43 -1.57 7.93
C ILE A 37 9.37 -0.81 7.11
N VAL A 38 9.20 -1.23 5.86
CA VAL A 38 8.23 -0.66 4.91
C VAL A 38 7.16 -1.72 4.60
N PRO A 39 5.99 -1.70 5.28
CA PRO A 39 4.88 -2.56 4.91
C PRO A 39 4.39 -2.22 3.51
N MET A 40 4.23 -3.25 2.68
CA MET A 40 3.81 -3.12 1.29
C MET A 40 2.87 -4.25 0.89
N ILE A 41 1.87 -3.92 0.09
CA ILE A 41 1.00 -4.88 -0.59
C ILE A 41 0.98 -4.61 -2.08
N ASP A 42 0.90 -5.69 -2.85
CA ASP A 42 0.71 -5.66 -4.29
C ASP A 42 -0.55 -6.42 -4.68
N LEU A 43 -1.21 -5.94 -5.73
CA LEU A 43 -2.45 -6.47 -6.28
C LEU A 43 -2.33 -6.62 -7.80
N ASP A 44 -2.73 -7.76 -8.33
CA ASP A 44 -2.96 -7.97 -9.76
C ASP A 44 -4.40 -7.58 -10.10
N ILE A 45 -4.56 -6.63 -11.02
CA ILE A 45 -5.87 -6.15 -11.50
C ILE A 45 -6.14 -6.53 -12.96
N SER A 46 -5.33 -7.41 -13.54
CA SER A 46 -5.44 -7.83 -14.95
C SER A 46 -6.70 -8.67 -15.21
N LYS A 47 -7.24 -9.34 -14.18
CA LYS A 47 -8.33 -10.34 -14.30
C LYS A 47 -9.67 -9.89 -13.71
N GLY A 48 -9.92 -8.58 -13.70
CA GLY A 48 -11.19 -7.99 -13.28
C GLY A 48 -11.25 -7.67 -11.78
N ARG A 49 -11.23 -8.68 -10.91
CA ARG A 49 -11.14 -8.45 -9.45
C ARG A 49 -9.67 -8.34 -9.01
N PRO A 50 -9.31 -7.34 -8.20
CA PRO A 50 -7.98 -7.28 -7.59
C PRO A 50 -7.67 -8.58 -6.84
N GLN A 51 -6.47 -9.12 -7.04
CA GLN A 51 -5.98 -10.32 -6.37
C GLN A 51 -4.63 -10.03 -5.70
N PRO A 52 -4.40 -10.45 -4.45
CA PRO A 52 -3.10 -10.33 -3.80
C PRO A 52 -1.96 -10.95 -4.62
N ILE A 53 -0.87 -10.21 -4.79
CA ILE A 53 0.41 -10.77 -5.25
C ILE A 53 1.20 -11.17 -3.99
N ILE A 54 1.42 -12.47 -3.83
CA ILE A 54 2.09 -13.04 -2.67
C ILE A 54 3.56 -13.29 -2.99
N TYR A 55 4.47 -12.58 -2.30
CA TYR A 55 5.92 -12.81 -2.39
C TYR A 55 6.46 -13.75 -1.29
N GLY A 56 5.75 -13.84 -0.16
CA GLY A 56 6.06 -14.72 0.97
C GLY A 56 4.88 -15.64 1.29
N SER A 57 4.26 -15.46 2.46
CA SER A 57 3.02 -16.12 2.84
C SER A 57 1.79 -15.22 2.65
N SER A 58 0.59 -15.79 2.69
CA SER A 58 -0.65 -15.00 2.75
C SER A 58 -0.78 -14.27 4.10
N GLU A 59 -0.18 -14.80 5.17
CA GLU A 59 -0.13 -14.13 6.47
C GLU A 59 0.73 -12.87 6.41
N ASP A 60 1.86 -12.89 5.69
CA ASP A 60 2.72 -11.70 5.51
C ASP A 60 1.97 -10.59 4.78
N TRP A 61 1.25 -10.95 3.71
CA TRP A 61 0.43 -9.99 2.96
C TRP A 61 -0.68 -9.40 3.83
N SER A 62 -1.38 -10.26 4.59
CA SER A 62 -2.46 -9.85 5.50
C SER A 62 -1.92 -8.96 6.63
N THR A 63 -0.72 -9.27 7.14
CA THR A 63 -0.03 -8.47 8.16
C THR A 63 0.31 -7.09 7.63
N ASN A 64 0.87 -6.99 6.42
CA ASN A 64 1.16 -5.71 5.79
C ASN A 64 -0.11 -4.89 5.54
N LEU A 65 -1.19 -5.52 5.05
CA LEU A 65 -2.48 -4.84 4.91
C LEU A 65 -2.96 -4.30 6.25
N ASN A 66 -2.93 -5.10 7.32
CA ASN A 66 -3.35 -4.66 8.66
C ASN A 66 -2.50 -3.50 9.19
N ILE A 67 -1.19 -3.49 8.92
CA ILE A 67 -0.31 -2.36 9.28
C ILE A 67 -0.72 -1.10 8.49
N LEU A 68 -0.97 -1.21 7.19
CA LEU A 68 -1.44 -0.11 6.34
C LEU A 68 -2.76 0.47 6.89
N LEU A 69 -3.74 -0.38 7.20
CA LEU A 69 -5.05 0.05 7.70
C LEU A 69 -4.98 0.67 9.10
N LYS A 70 -4.03 0.23 9.93
CA LYS A 70 -3.86 0.75 11.29
C LYS A 70 -3.13 2.09 11.34
N TRP A 71 -2.14 2.29 10.45
CA TRP A 71 -1.20 3.40 10.56
C TRP A 71 -1.32 4.45 9.46
N SER A 72 -2.04 4.15 8.37
CA SER A 72 -2.34 5.13 7.33
C SER A 72 -3.61 5.95 7.65
N PRO A 73 -3.93 6.99 6.86
CA PRO A 73 -5.18 7.72 6.97
C PRO A 73 -6.44 6.93 6.55
N PHE A 74 -6.29 5.69 6.09
CA PHE A 74 -7.38 4.84 5.59
C PHE A 74 -7.54 3.63 6.52
N SER A 75 -8.76 3.42 7.03
CA SER A 75 -9.05 2.38 8.03
C SER A 75 -9.63 1.12 7.43
N THR A 76 -10.02 1.14 6.15
CA THR A 76 -10.57 -0.01 5.43
C THR A 76 -9.87 -0.27 4.10
N GLU A 77 -9.91 -1.51 3.63
CA GLU A 77 -9.36 -1.87 2.32
C GLU A 77 -10.05 -1.08 1.20
N ASP A 78 -11.37 -0.88 1.27
CA ASP A 78 -12.12 -0.11 0.27
C ASP A 78 -11.65 1.36 0.19
N GLU A 79 -11.45 2.03 1.33
CA GLU A 79 -10.91 3.40 1.37
C GLU A 79 -9.51 3.49 0.75
N LEU A 80 -8.68 2.48 1.01
CA LEU A 80 -7.33 2.37 0.49
C LEU A 80 -7.35 2.12 -1.02
N LEU A 81 -8.24 1.26 -1.52
CA LEU A 81 -8.41 0.98 -2.95
C LEU A 81 -9.02 2.16 -3.72
N GLN A 82 -9.90 2.95 -3.10
CA GLN A 82 -10.46 4.16 -3.70
C GLN A 82 -9.38 5.19 -4.07
N GLN A 83 -8.21 5.17 -3.42
CA GLN A 83 -7.10 6.06 -3.73
C GLN A 83 -6.48 5.83 -5.13
N PHE A 84 -6.86 4.76 -5.82
CA PHE A 84 -6.43 4.51 -7.20
C PHE A 84 -7.41 5.03 -8.26
N ASN A 85 -8.56 5.59 -7.88
CA ASN A 85 -9.58 6.02 -8.84
C ASN A 85 -9.14 7.19 -9.74
N ASP A 86 -8.25 8.04 -9.22
CA ASP A 86 -7.64 9.17 -9.93
C ASP A 86 -6.24 8.85 -10.49
N ILE A 87 -5.75 7.62 -10.31
CA ILE A 87 -4.53 7.14 -10.97
C ILE A 87 -4.95 6.48 -12.29
N GLY A 88 -4.47 7.00 -13.42
CA GLY A 88 -4.72 6.42 -14.74
C GLY A 88 -4.12 5.01 -14.92
N ALA A 89 -4.02 4.51 -16.14
CA ALA A 89 -3.47 3.18 -16.41
C ALA A 89 -2.03 2.97 -15.88
N HIS A 90 -1.28 4.07 -15.74
CA HIS A 90 -0.01 4.13 -15.03
C HIS A 90 0.08 5.44 -14.23
N GLY A 91 0.70 5.39 -13.07
CA GLY A 91 1.01 6.59 -12.29
C GLY A 91 1.29 6.29 -10.83
N THR A 92 1.71 7.32 -10.12
CA THR A 92 2.01 7.27 -8.70
C THR A 92 1.33 8.43 -7.99
N LYS A 93 0.69 8.15 -6.86
CA LYS A 93 0.20 9.14 -5.92
C LYS A 93 0.94 8.98 -4.60
N VAL A 94 1.39 10.09 -4.03
CA VAL A 94 2.02 10.13 -2.71
C VAL A 94 1.19 11.03 -1.81
N ILE A 95 0.83 10.53 -0.62
CA ILE A 95 0.13 11.31 0.40
C ILE A 95 1.07 11.44 1.60
N ILE A 96 1.41 12.68 1.95
CA ILE A 96 2.22 13.02 3.13
C ILE A 96 1.27 13.57 4.18
N TYR A 97 1.32 13.04 5.40
CA TYR A 97 0.44 13.41 6.50
C TYR A 97 1.22 13.51 7.82
N ASN A 98 0.54 13.90 8.90
CA ASN A 98 1.15 14.25 10.19
C ASN A 98 2.27 15.29 10.01
N LEU A 99 1.90 16.43 9.41
CA LEU A 99 2.78 17.58 9.17
C LEU A 99 3.21 18.27 10.47
#